data_AF-A0A3C1YRN8-F1
#
_entry.id   AF-A0A3C1YRN8-F1
#
_cell.length_a   1.000
_cell.length_b   1.000
_cell.length_c   1.000
_cell.angle_alpha   90.00
_cell.angle_beta   90.00
_cell.angle_gamma   90.00
#
_symmetry.space_group_name_H-M   'P 1'
#
loop_
_entity.id
_entity.type
_entity.pdbx_description
1 polymer ?
#
loop_
_entity_poly.entity_id
_entity_poly.type
_entity_poly.pdbx_seq_one_letter_code
_entity_poly.pdbx_strand_id
1 'polypeptide(L)'
;TIVETNNPMSRKTNRYRFDLLIDEKAKQESKMFKQLSLDLVFLSPQLHQVERKGDYLLKKIFDTFKEAYINTNEFKTHLLPPYVEQNMRNAIHVEERVRLICDYIAGMTDGFAIRTYKRLFDPDFGSLVDLI
;
A
#
# COMPACT_ATOMS: atom_id res chain seq x y z
N THR A 1 -14.07 24.48 -15.12
CA THR A 1 -14.35 24.20 -16.55
C THR A 1 -13.33 23.21 -17.06
N ILE A 2 -13.64 22.43 -18.09
CA ILE A 2 -12.67 21.51 -18.70
C ILE A 2 -11.96 22.24 -19.84
N VAL A 3 -10.64 22.12 -19.94
CA VAL A 3 -9.82 22.72 -21.00
C VAL A 3 -8.99 21.64 -21.69
N GLU A 4 -8.82 21.76 -23.00
CA GLU A 4 -7.98 20.83 -23.76
C GLU A 4 -6.49 21.13 -23.54
N THR A 5 -5.70 20.09 -23.33
CA THR A 5 -4.26 20.21 -23.11
C THR A 5 -3.48 19.34 -24.10
N ASN A 6 -2.33 19.87 -24.55
CA ASN A 6 -1.50 19.20 -25.53
C ASN A 6 -0.27 18.61 -24.85
N ASN A 7 -0.37 17.35 -24.47
CA ASN A 7 0.73 16.52 -23.94
C ASN A 7 0.92 15.29 -24.83
N PRO A 8 2.03 14.52 -24.67
CA PRO A 8 2.33 13.36 -25.51
C PRO A 8 1.23 12.29 -25.55
N MET A 9 0.35 12.24 -24.54
CA MET A 9 -0.73 11.27 -24.39
C MET A 9 -2.09 11.79 -24.83
N SER A 10 -2.26 13.11 -25.06
CA SER A 10 -3.53 13.74 -25.47
C SER A 10 -4.08 13.20 -26.79
N ARG A 11 -3.19 12.77 -27.69
CA ARG A 11 -3.57 12.15 -28.98
C ARG A 11 -3.98 10.69 -28.84
N LYS A 12 -3.54 10.01 -27.77
CA LYS A 12 -3.78 8.58 -27.56
C LYS A 12 -5.08 8.29 -26.80
N THR A 13 -5.48 9.16 -25.87
CA THR A 13 -6.67 8.92 -25.04
C THR A 13 -7.33 10.25 -24.61
N ASN A 14 -8.66 10.24 -24.43
CA ASN A 14 -9.38 11.39 -23.85
C ASN A 14 -9.04 11.63 -22.38
N ARG A 15 -8.56 10.62 -21.64
CA ARG A 15 -8.17 10.75 -20.22
C ARG A 15 -7.09 11.80 -19.99
N TYR A 16 -6.17 11.93 -20.95
CA TYR A 16 -5.03 12.86 -20.87
C TYR A 16 -5.20 14.08 -21.77
N ARG A 17 -6.31 14.18 -22.51
CA ARG A 17 -6.56 15.30 -23.43
C ARG A 17 -7.12 16.53 -22.72
N PHE A 18 -7.68 16.36 -21.54
CA PHE A 18 -8.47 17.37 -20.89
C PHE A 18 -8.04 17.57 -19.44
N ASP A 19 -7.82 18.83 -19.07
CA ASP A 19 -7.54 19.23 -17.69
C ASP A 19 -8.75 19.96 -17.10
N LEU A 20 -8.89 19.85 -15.78
CA LEU A 20 -9.86 20.66 -15.04
C LEU A 20 -9.25 22.03 -14.75
N LEU A 21 -9.74 23.06 -15.43
CA LEU A 21 -9.51 24.45 -15.06
C LEU A 21 -10.31 24.76 -13.80
N ILE A 22 -9.62 24.79 -12.67
CA ILE A 22 -10.14 25.14 -11.35
C ILE A 22 -9.99 26.66 -11.16
N ASP A 23 -11.05 27.32 -10.71
CA ASP A 23 -11.04 28.75 -10.39
C ASP A 23 -9.97 29.09 -9.34
N GLU A 24 -9.28 30.22 -9.53
CA GLU A 24 -8.18 30.61 -8.64
C GLU A 24 -8.64 30.85 -7.20
N LYS A 25 -9.86 31.37 -6.98
CA LYS A 25 -10.39 31.54 -5.62
C LYS A 25 -10.63 30.18 -4.96
N ALA A 26 -11.16 29.21 -5.70
CA ALA A 26 -11.35 27.85 -5.20
C ALA A 26 -10.01 27.15 -4.87
N LYS A 27 -8.97 27.39 -5.66
CA LYS A 27 -7.61 26.91 -5.35
C LYS A 27 -7.07 27.52 -4.06
N GLN A 28 -7.22 28.83 -3.89
CA GLN A 28 -6.76 29.54 -2.69
C GLN A 28 -7.50 29.07 -1.44
N GLU A 29 -8.82 28.92 -1.52
CA GLU A 29 -9.66 28.39 -0.44
C GLU A 29 -9.26 26.95 -0.08
N SER A 30 -9.13 26.06 -1.07
CA SER A 30 -8.67 24.68 -0.84
C SER A 30 -7.27 24.65 -0.20
N LYS A 31 -6.37 25.55 -0.61
CA LYS A 31 -5.04 25.68 -0.01
C LYS A 31 -5.13 26.09 1.45
N MET A 32 -5.99 27.05 1.78
CA MET A 32 -6.24 27.46 3.17
C MET A 32 -6.75 26.29 4.01
N PHE A 33 -7.74 25.53 3.53
CA PHE A 33 -8.26 24.37 4.26
C PHE A 33 -7.22 23.26 4.45
N LYS A 34 -6.39 22.99 3.43
CA LYS A 34 -5.30 22.02 3.56
C LYS A 34 -4.29 22.45 4.61
N GLN A 35 -3.95 23.73 4.67
CA GLN A 35 -3.06 24.27 5.70
C GLN A 35 -3.67 24.12 7.10
N LEU A 36 -4.96 24.47 7.25
CA LEU A 36 -5.67 24.31 8.51
C LEU A 36 -5.73 22.84 8.96
N SER A 37 -6.03 21.91 8.05
CA SER A 37 -6.01 20.48 8.35
C SER A 37 -4.62 19.98 8.72
N LEU A 38 -3.58 20.48 8.06
CA LEU A 38 -2.19 20.16 8.41
C LEU A 38 -1.90 20.55 9.85
N ASP A 39 -2.13 21.82 10.18
CA ASP A 39 -1.76 22.40 11.46
C ASP A 39 -2.57 21.85 12.64
N LEU A 40 -3.86 21.53 12.42
CA LEU A 40 -4.75 21.09 13.50
C LEU A 40 -4.92 19.57 13.60
N VAL A 41 -4.77 18.83 12.50
CA VAL A 41 -5.09 17.39 12.45
C VAL A 41 -3.85 16.57 12.14
N PHE A 42 -3.17 16.86 11.03
CA PHE A 42 -2.10 15.98 10.55
C PHE A 42 -0.84 16.05 11.41
N LEU A 43 -0.55 17.20 12.03
CA LEU A 43 0.56 17.35 12.97
C LEU A 43 0.24 16.88 14.40
N SER A 44 -0.93 16.28 14.63
CA SER A 44 -1.33 15.81 15.96
C SER A 44 -0.48 14.60 16.42
N PRO A 45 -0.09 14.53 17.71
CA PRO A 45 0.66 13.38 18.24
C PRO A 45 -0.04 12.04 18.02
N GLN A 46 -1.37 12.02 18.11
CA GLN A 46 -2.17 10.81 17.93
C GLN A 46 -2.05 10.28 16.51
N LEU A 47 -2.08 11.15 15.49
CA LEU A 47 -1.93 10.72 14.11
C LEU A 47 -0.51 10.19 13.85
N HIS A 48 0.52 10.89 14.30
CA HIS A 48 1.90 10.41 14.17
C HIS A 48 2.12 9.05 14.85
N GLN A 49 1.45 8.77 15.97
CA GLN A 49 1.50 7.45 16.60
C GLN A 49 0.85 6.37 15.74
N VAL A 50 -0.28 6.68 15.09
CA VAL A 50 -0.95 5.74 14.16
C VAL A 50 -0.06 5.48 12.95
N GLU A 51 0.51 6.53 12.34
CA GLU A 51 1.44 6.40 11.21
C GLU A 51 2.66 5.56 11.59
N ARG A 52 3.29 5.84 12.74
CA ARG A 52 4.46 5.09 13.21
C ARG A 52 4.16 3.60 13.42
N LYS A 53 2.95 3.28 13.92
CA LYS A 53 2.48 1.90 14.08
C LYS A 53 2.26 1.24 12.72
N GLY A 54 1.64 1.95 11.77
CA GLY A 54 1.46 1.50 10.39
C GLY A 54 2.78 1.17 9.72
N ASP A 55 3.75 2.11 9.76
CA ASP A 55 5.09 1.92 9.20
C ASP A 55 5.79 0.69 9.78
N TYR A 56 5.73 0.55 11.11
CA TYR A 56 6.37 -0.58 11.79
C TYR A 56 5.75 -1.91 11.37
N LEU A 57 4.42 -1.96 11.35
CA LEU A 57 3.66 -3.14 10.96
C LEU A 57 3.96 -3.56 9.52
N LEU A 58 3.83 -2.63 8.58
CA LEU A 58 4.02 -2.91 7.15
C LEU A 58 5.45 -3.34 6.85
N LYS A 59 6.43 -2.67 7.48
CA LYS A 59 7.84 -3.05 7.36
C LYS A 59 8.09 -4.47 7.86
N LYS A 60 7.54 -4.84 9.03
CA LYS A 60 7.69 -6.19 9.58
C LYS A 60 7.08 -7.25 8.68
N ILE A 61 5.87 -7.02 8.16
CA ILE A 61 5.24 -7.94 7.20
C ILE A 61 6.10 -8.10 5.95
N PHE A 62 6.55 -6.98 5.37
CA PHE A 62 7.37 -7.00 4.16
C PHE A 62 8.69 -7.75 4.38
N ASP A 63 9.42 -7.44 5.46
CA ASP A 63 10.70 -8.07 5.77
C ASP A 63 10.54 -9.59 5.95
N THR A 64 9.48 -10.04 6.63
CA THR A 64 9.18 -11.46 6.80
C THR A 64 8.87 -12.16 5.46
N PHE A 65 8.09 -11.54 4.57
CA PHE A 65 7.86 -12.11 3.24
C PHE A 65 9.13 -12.10 2.39
N LYS A 66 9.95 -11.05 2.46
CA LYS A 66 11.22 -10.99 1.75
C LYS A 66 12.15 -12.11 2.21
N GLU A 67 12.26 -12.35 3.51
CA GLU A 67 13.04 -13.47 4.05
C GLU A 67 12.52 -14.83 3.57
N ALA A 68 11.21 -15.02 3.56
CA ALA A 68 10.56 -16.28 3.18
C ALA A 68 10.60 -16.58 1.66
N TYR A 69 10.60 -15.57 0.80
CA TYR A 69 10.38 -15.76 -0.65
C TYR A 69 11.47 -15.20 -1.56
N ILE A 70 12.35 -14.32 -1.05
CA ILE A 70 13.40 -13.66 -1.85
C ILE A 70 14.79 -14.12 -1.42
N ASN A 71 15.04 -14.19 -0.11
CA ASN A 71 16.36 -14.51 0.43
C ASN A 71 16.64 -16.03 0.52
N THR A 72 15.80 -16.86 -0.10
CA THR A 72 15.90 -18.32 -0.06
C THR A 72 15.86 -18.90 -1.47
N ASN A 73 16.56 -20.02 -1.66
CA ASN A 73 16.50 -20.81 -2.89
C ASN A 73 15.25 -21.70 -2.96
N GLU A 74 14.61 -21.97 -1.81
CA GLU A 74 13.43 -22.83 -1.69
C GLU A 74 12.38 -22.23 -0.76
N PHE A 75 11.10 -22.30 -1.16
CA PHE A 75 9.97 -21.85 -0.34
C PHE A 75 9.64 -22.91 0.71
N LYS A 76 10.22 -22.77 1.91
CA LYS A 76 10.02 -23.68 3.05
C LYS A 76 8.81 -23.30 3.91
N THR A 77 8.38 -22.05 3.83
CA THR A 77 7.27 -21.50 4.60
C THR A 77 6.18 -21.00 3.67
N HIS A 78 4.92 -21.30 4.02
CA HIS A 78 3.74 -20.92 3.25
C HIS A 78 2.97 -19.82 3.99
N LEU A 79 3.47 -18.60 3.90
CA LEU A 79 2.92 -17.41 4.57
C LEU A 79 1.96 -16.60 3.68
N LEU A 80 2.06 -16.76 2.36
CA LEU A 80 1.23 -16.08 1.36
C LEU A 80 0.13 -17.02 0.86
N PRO A 81 -0.99 -16.48 0.35
CA PRO A 81 -2.03 -17.28 -0.28
C PRO A 81 -1.49 -18.08 -1.49
N PRO A 82 -2.03 -19.27 -1.78
CA PRO A 82 -1.52 -20.15 -2.84
C PRO A 82 -1.40 -19.50 -4.22
N TYR A 83 -2.35 -18.62 -4.58
CA TYR A 83 -2.32 -17.93 -5.87
C TYR A 83 -1.14 -16.96 -5.99
N VAL A 84 -0.78 -16.28 -4.89
CA VAL A 84 0.39 -15.37 -4.86
C VAL A 84 1.66 -16.20 -4.97
N GLU A 85 1.76 -17.30 -4.22
CA GLU A 85 2.92 -18.19 -4.30
C GLU A 85 3.09 -18.80 -5.68
N GLN A 86 2.00 -19.17 -6.36
CA GLN A 86 2.08 -19.68 -7.73
C GLN A 86 2.65 -18.61 -8.68
N ASN A 87 2.20 -17.36 -8.55
CA ASN A 87 2.76 -16.25 -9.33
C ASN A 87 4.24 -16.02 -9.01
N MET A 88 4.65 -16.15 -7.75
CA MET A 88 6.07 -16.06 -7.34
C MET A 88 6.94 -17.16 -7.99
N ARG A 89 6.42 -18.39 -8.06
CA ARG A 89 7.13 -19.51 -8.71
C ARG A 89 7.26 -19.31 -10.21
N ASN A 90 6.26 -18.69 -10.83
CA ASN A 90 6.26 -18.39 -12.27
C ASN A 90 7.14 -17.17 -12.62
N ALA A 91 7.47 -16.32 -11.64
CA ALA A 91 8.31 -15.16 -11.84
C ALA A 91 9.77 -15.54 -12.11
N ILE A 92 10.32 -14.96 -13.18
CA ILE A 92 11.68 -15.24 -13.68
C ILE A 92 12.70 -14.41 -12.90
N HIS A 93 12.35 -13.16 -12.62
CA HIS A 93 13.23 -12.18 -12.02
C HIS A 93 12.88 -11.92 -10.55
N VAL A 94 13.89 -11.58 -9.74
CA VAL A 94 13.71 -11.28 -8.31
C VAL A 94 12.83 -10.05 -8.13
N GLU A 95 12.96 -9.07 -9.02
CA GLU A 95 12.20 -7.81 -9.03
C GLU A 95 10.70 -8.05 -9.21
N GLU A 96 10.32 -9.05 -10.02
CA GLU A 96 8.92 -9.46 -10.20
C GLU A 96 8.37 -10.05 -8.90
N ARG A 97 9.15 -10.88 -8.21
CA ARG A 97 8.76 -11.44 -6.92
C ARG A 97 8.60 -10.36 -5.85
N VAL A 98 9.55 -9.43 -5.77
CA VAL A 98 9.44 -8.29 -4.84
C VAL A 98 8.19 -7.45 -5.16
N ARG A 99 7.89 -7.23 -6.45
CA ARG A 99 6.67 -6.51 -6.85
C ARG A 99 5.40 -7.24 -6.42
N LEU A 100 5.33 -8.57 -6.58
CA LEU A 100 4.20 -9.36 -6.11
C LEU A 100 4.00 -9.26 -4.59
N ILE A 101 5.08 -9.14 -3.79
CA ILE A 101 4.98 -8.87 -2.35
C ILE A 101 4.36 -7.49 -2.12
N CYS A 102 4.85 -6.46 -2.81
CA CYS A 102 4.32 -5.10 -2.71
C CYS A 102 2.85 -5.02 -3.10
N ASP A 103 2.45 -5.66 -4.19
CA ASP A 103 1.07 -5.67 -4.68
C ASP A 103 0.14 -6.36 -3.67
N TYR A 104 0.60 -7.48 -3.08
CA TYR A 104 -0.17 -8.18 -2.05
C TYR A 104 -0.34 -7.33 -0.78
N ILE A 105 0.71 -6.66 -0.31
CA ILE A 105 0.65 -5.76 0.86
C ILE A 105 -0.21 -4.53 0.56
N ALA A 106 -0.07 -3.92 -0.62
CA ALA A 106 -0.85 -2.75 -1.03
C ALA A 106 -2.35 -3.07 -1.21
N GLY A 107 -2.69 -4.33 -1.50
CA GLY A 107 -4.06 -4.82 -1.56
C GLY A 107 -4.71 -5.05 -0.19
N MET A 108 -3.96 -4.93 0.92
CA MET A 108 -4.50 -5.12 2.26
C MET A 108 -5.31 -3.90 2.71
N THR A 109 -6.45 -4.14 3.35
CA THR A 109 -7.10 -3.11 4.19
C THR A 109 -6.39 -3.00 5.53
N ASP A 110 -6.52 -1.87 6.22
CA ASP A 110 -5.93 -1.67 7.56
C ASP A 110 -6.24 -2.84 8.51
N GLY A 111 -7.51 -3.26 8.57
CA GLY A 111 -7.92 -4.37 9.41
C GLY A 111 -7.29 -5.70 9.01
N PHE A 112 -7.10 -5.95 7.71
CA PHE A 112 -6.44 -7.16 7.23
C PHE A 112 -4.93 -7.14 7.50
N ALA A 113 -4.27 -6.00 7.32
CA ALA A 113 -2.86 -5.82 7.65
C ALA A 113 -2.61 -6.04 9.15
N ILE A 114 -3.46 -5.48 10.02
CA ILE A 114 -3.41 -5.70 11.47
C ILE A 114 -3.56 -7.18 11.83
N ARG A 115 -4.55 -7.87 11.27
CA ARG A 115 -4.74 -9.31 11.52
C ARG A 115 -3.56 -10.15 11.04
N THR A 116 -3.02 -9.81 9.86
CA THR A 116 -1.85 -10.49 9.29
C THR A 116 -0.63 -10.32 10.18
N TYR A 117 -0.35 -9.10 10.63
CA TYR A 117 0.73 -8.83 11.58
C TYR A 117 0.57 -9.62 12.87
N LYS A 118 -0.62 -9.60 13.48
CA LYS A 118 -0.85 -10.35 14.72
C LYS A 118 -0.65 -11.85 14.51
N ARG A 119 -1.20 -12.43 13.43
CA ARG A 119 -1.00 -13.87 13.12
C ARG A 119 0.48 -14.24 12.96
N LEU A 120 1.31 -13.34 12.45
CA LEU A 120 2.72 -13.60 12.22
C LEU A 120 3.59 -13.40 13.46
N PHE A 121 3.23 -12.48 14.37
CA PHE A 121 4.14 -11.99 15.40
C PHE A 121 3.57 -11.97 16.82
N ASP A 122 2.26 -12.16 16.99
CA ASP A 122 1.58 -12.18 18.29
C ASP A 122 1.23 -13.64 18.65
N PRO A 123 1.95 -14.26 19.60
CA PRO A 123 1.74 -15.67 19.94
C PRO A 123 0.38 -15.93 20.59
N ASP A 124 -0.26 -14.91 21.17
CA ASP A 124 -1.59 -15.01 21.78
C ASP A 124 -2.70 -14.86 20.72
N PHE A 125 -2.35 -14.52 19.47
CA PHE A 125 -3.29 -14.33 18.38
C PHE A 125 -3.25 -15.49 17.38
N GLY A 126 -4.31 -16.30 17.38
CA GLY A 126 -4.47 -17.39 16.44
C GLY A 126 -4.23 -18.76 17.06
N SER A 127 -5.15 -19.16 17.95
CA SER A 127 -5.34 -20.58 18.21
C SER A 127 -5.66 -21.29 16.88
N LEU A 128 -5.27 -22.55 16.70
CA LEU A 128 -5.65 -23.35 15.52
C LEU A 128 -7.17 -23.35 15.26
N VAL A 129 -7.96 -23.05 16.28
CA VAL A 129 -9.42 -22.92 16.24
C VAL A 129 -9.88 -21.65 15.50
N ASP A 130 -9.08 -20.59 15.45
CA ASP A 130 -9.38 -19.33 14.73
C ASP A 130 -9.00 -19.38 13.24
N LEU A 131 -8.48 -20.52 12.77
CA LEU A 131 -8.04 -20.77 11.40
C LEU A 131 -9.08 -21.52 10.54
N ILE A 132 -10.24 -21.86 11.12
CA ILE A 132 -11.38 -22.51 10.46
C ILE A 132 -12.46 -21.49 10.12
#